data_AF-A0A250IB81-F1
#
_entry.id   AF-A0A250IB81-F1
#
_cell.length_a   1.000
_cell.length_b   1.000
_cell.length_c   1.000
_cell.angle_alpha   90.00
_cell.angle_beta   90.00
_cell.angle_gamma   90.00
#
_symmetry.space_group_name_H-M   'P 1'
#
loop_
_entity.id
_entity.type
_entity.pdbx_description
1 polymer ?
#
loop_
_entity_poly.entity_id
_entity_poly.type
_entity_poly.pdbx_seq_one_letter_code
_entity_poly.pdbx_strand_id
1 'polypeptide(L)'
;MPAVSGRRGRPRRRPDNVHGDKSYSSRANRRGLLERGIAPLIARPGVASSDRLGSYRWVVEQRLALLHRFHRLRMRDERRADIHEAFLLLACDLLLLRSLQRFC
;
A
#
# COMPACT_ATOMS: atom_id res chain seq x y z
N MET A 1 2.78 -5.40 20.26
CA MET A 1 3.46 -5.16 18.97
C MET A 1 4.95 -5.36 19.16
N PRO A 2 5.61 -6.29 18.44
CA PRO A 2 7.06 -6.44 18.50
C PRO A 2 7.77 -5.26 17.83
N ALA A 3 9.00 -4.97 18.26
CA ALA A 3 9.78 -3.86 17.72
C ALA A 3 10.32 -4.18 16.31
N VAL A 4 9.66 -3.66 15.27
CA VAL A 4 10.17 -3.73 13.90
C VAL A 4 11.48 -2.95 13.80
N SER A 5 12.57 -3.62 13.40
CA SER A 5 13.90 -3.02 13.28
C SER A 5 13.99 -2.04 12.11
N GLY A 6 13.68 -0.78 12.38
CA GLY A 6 13.94 0.33 11.46
C GLY A 6 15.44 0.47 11.16
N ARG A 7 15.77 1.03 9.99
CA ARG A 7 17.15 1.45 9.67
C ARG A 7 17.64 2.43 10.74
N ARG A 8 18.89 2.29 11.21
CA ARG A 8 19.52 3.21 12.18
C ARG A 8 19.38 4.67 11.69
N GLY A 9 18.81 5.53 12.54
CA GLY A 9 18.57 6.95 12.25
C GLY A 9 17.28 7.45 12.88
N ARG A 10 16.95 8.74 12.64
CA ARG A 10 15.69 9.35 13.08
C ARG A 10 14.50 8.64 12.38
N PRO A 11 13.45 8.22 13.10
CA PRO A 11 12.29 7.56 12.49
C PRO A 11 11.68 8.36 11.33
N ARG A 12 11.73 7.78 10.14
CA ARG A 12 11.23 8.42 8.90
C ARG A 12 9.70 8.48 8.91
N ARG A 13 9.13 9.69 8.89
CA ARG A 13 7.68 9.91 8.76
C ARG A 13 7.15 9.91 7.32
N ARG A 14 8.03 9.97 6.31
CA ARG A 14 7.69 9.96 4.87
C ARG A 14 8.76 9.21 4.05
N PRO A 15 8.38 8.55 2.93
CA PRO A 15 9.33 8.02 1.94
C PRO A 15 9.92 9.15 1.09
N ASP A 16 11.05 8.91 0.43
CA ASP A 16 11.63 9.88 -0.53
C ASP A 16 10.81 9.92 -1.82
N ASN A 17 10.42 8.73 -2.30
CA ASN A 17 9.80 8.50 -3.60
C ASN A 17 8.52 7.66 -3.44
N VAL A 18 7.52 7.88 -4.30
CA VAL A 18 6.33 7.03 -4.40
C VAL A 18 6.11 6.61 -5.85
N HIS A 19 6.10 5.29 -6.09
CA HIS A 19 5.61 4.71 -7.34
C HIS A 19 4.08 4.67 -7.33
N GLY A 20 3.45 4.84 -8.49
CA GLY A 20 2.00 4.75 -8.62
C GLY A 20 1.54 4.58 -10.07
N ASP A 21 0.33 4.07 -10.24
CA ASP A 21 -0.27 3.80 -11.53
C ASP A 21 -0.50 5.04 -12.40
N LYS A 22 -0.57 4.81 -13.71
CA LYS A 22 -0.89 5.83 -14.74
C LYS A 22 -2.19 6.59 -14.42
N SER A 23 -3.15 5.97 -13.74
CA SER A 23 -4.39 6.60 -13.23
C SER A 23 -4.13 7.71 -12.20
N TYR A 24 -3.11 7.58 -11.35
CA TYR A 24 -2.77 8.58 -10.33
C TYR A 24 -1.92 9.75 -10.87
N SER A 25 -1.67 9.81 -12.19
CA SER A 25 -0.73 10.76 -12.81
C SER A 25 -1.14 12.24 -12.79
N SER A 26 -2.30 12.58 -12.20
CA SER A 26 -2.90 13.91 -12.19
C SER A 26 -1.97 15.01 -11.64
N ARG A 27 -2.17 16.25 -12.10
CA ARG A 27 -1.40 17.42 -11.63
C ARG A 27 -1.58 17.64 -10.12
N ALA A 28 -2.78 17.42 -9.60
CA ALA A 28 -3.08 17.52 -8.17
C ALA A 28 -2.30 16.50 -7.33
N ASN A 29 -2.28 15.23 -7.74
CA ASN A 29 -1.55 14.18 -7.03
C ASN A 29 -0.04 14.44 -7.04
N ARG A 30 0.52 14.84 -8.19
CA ARG A 30 1.94 15.20 -8.32
C ARG A 30 2.30 16.38 -7.43
N ARG A 31 1.50 17.45 -7.43
CA ARG A 31 1.73 18.62 -6.58
C ARG A 31 1.63 18.26 -5.10
N GLY A 32 0.61 17.50 -4.71
CA GLY A 32 0.43 17.02 -3.34
C GLY A 32 1.59 16.16 -2.81
N LEU A 33 2.22 15.35 -3.67
CA LEU A 33 3.41 14.59 -3.31
C LEU A 33 4.64 15.52 -3.14
N LEU A 34 4.85 16.46 -4.06
CA LEU A 34 5.94 17.44 -3.99
C LEU A 34 5.83 18.37 -2.77
N GLU A 35 4.63 18.89 -2.47
CA GLU A 35 4.29 19.63 -1.24
C GLU A 35 4.64 18.83 0.05
N ARG A 36 4.65 17.50 -0.03
CA ARG A 36 4.99 16.60 1.08
C ARG A 36 6.47 16.22 1.14
N GLY A 37 7.29 16.68 0.19
CA GLY A 37 8.69 16.31 0.05
C GLY A 37 8.90 14.91 -0.54
N ILE A 38 7.95 14.44 -1.36
CA ILE A 38 7.92 13.08 -1.93
C ILE A 38 7.97 13.16 -3.47
N ALA A 39 8.93 12.50 -4.10
CA ALA A 39 9.05 12.45 -5.55
C ALA A 39 7.98 11.53 -6.19
N PRO A 40 7.15 12.04 -7.11
CA PRO A 40 6.10 11.24 -7.75
C PRO A 40 6.65 10.42 -8.93
N LEU A 41 7.09 9.19 -8.66
CA LEU A 41 7.50 8.17 -9.66
C LEU A 41 6.28 7.52 -10.34
N ILE A 42 5.36 8.37 -10.80
CA ILE A 42 4.12 7.99 -11.46
C ILE A 42 4.32 8.11 -12.97
N ALA A 43 4.06 7.02 -13.69
CA ALA A 43 4.16 6.96 -15.16
C ALA A 43 3.21 7.97 -15.82
N ARG A 44 3.65 8.61 -16.93
CA ARG A 44 2.78 9.47 -17.75
C ARG A 44 1.91 8.59 -18.67
N PRO A 45 0.58 8.73 -18.69
CA PRO A 45 -0.28 8.13 -19.71
C PRO A 45 0.18 8.49 -21.13
N GLY A 46 -0.03 7.60 -22.09
CA GLY A 46 0.34 7.78 -23.50
C GLY A 46 1.85 7.80 -23.83
N VAL A 47 2.73 8.04 -22.86
CA VAL A 47 4.17 8.27 -23.10
C VAL A 47 5.08 7.22 -22.48
N ALA A 48 4.76 6.71 -21.28
CA ALA A 48 5.61 5.74 -20.58
C ALA A 48 5.15 4.29 -20.81
N SER A 49 6.09 3.36 -21.02
CA SER A 49 5.84 1.92 -21.00
C SER A 49 5.23 1.49 -19.64
N SER A 50 4.51 0.37 -19.64
CA SER A 50 3.89 -0.22 -18.45
C SER A 50 4.87 -1.13 -17.67
N ASP A 51 5.91 -1.63 -18.33
CA ASP A 51 6.56 -2.90 -17.99
C ASP A 51 7.34 -2.80 -16.67
N ARG A 52 8.02 -1.67 -16.46
CA ARG A 52 8.77 -1.36 -15.23
C ARG A 52 7.88 -1.16 -13.99
N LEU A 53 6.56 -1.08 -14.14
CA LEU A 53 5.64 -0.83 -13.03
C LEU A 53 5.30 -2.12 -12.25
N GLY A 54 5.25 -3.27 -12.94
CA GLY A 54 4.92 -4.56 -12.32
C GLY A 54 5.88 -4.95 -11.20
N SER A 55 7.19 -4.76 -11.41
CA SER A 55 8.24 -5.06 -10.43
C SER A 55 8.10 -4.33 -9.10
N TYR A 56 7.46 -3.15 -9.08
CA TYR A 56 7.19 -2.38 -7.86
C TYR A 56 5.75 -2.61 -7.33
N ARG A 57 4.79 -2.89 -8.21
CA ARG A 57 3.40 -3.22 -7.83
C ARG A 57 3.26 -4.54 -7.09
N TRP A 58 4.06 -5.55 -7.43
CA TRP A 58 3.88 -6.92 -6.93
C TRP A 58 3.80 -7.01 -5.39
N VAL A 59 4.57 -6.18 -4.67
CA VAL A 59 4.59 -6.15 -3.19
C VAL A 59 3.25 -5.68 -2.62
N VAL A 60 2.59 -4.73 -3.28
CA VAL A 60 1.26 -4.23 -2.89
C VAL A 60 0.19 -5.26 -3.29
N GLU A 61 0.28 -5.79 -4.50
CA GLU A 61 -0.65 -6.80 -5.03
C GLU A 61 -0.63 -8.09 -4.21
N GLN A 62 0.54 -8.54 -3.75
CA GLN A 62 0.67 -9.69 -2.84
C GLN A 62 -0.07 -9.45 -1.51
N ARG A 63 0.00 -8.24 -0.96
CA ARG A 63 -0.70 -7.89 0.30
C ARG A 63 -2.20 -7.78 0.08
N LEU A 64 -2.64 -7.20 -1.02
CA LEU A 64 -4.05 -7.18 -1.42
C LEU A 64 -4.60 -8.59 -1.65
N ALA A 65 -3.84 -9.47 -2.30
CA ALA A 65 -4.21 -10.87 -2.51
C ALA A 65 -4.37 -11.64 -1.20
N LEU A 66 -3.57 -11.35 -0.17
CA LEU A 66 -3.76 -11.91 1.18
C LEU A 66 -5.03 -11.40 1.86
N LEU A 67 -5.38 -10.12 1.68
CA LEU A 67 -6.65 -9.56 2.19
C LEU A 67 -7.87 -10.11 1.43
N HIS A 68 -7.76 -10.31 0.12
CA HIS A 68 -8.81 -10.92 -0.70
C HIS A 68 -9.08 -12.41 -0.41
N ARG A 69 -8.31 -13.05 0.50
CA ARG A 69 -8.68 -14.35 1.08
C ARG A 69 -9.85 -14.24 2.07
N PHE A 70 -10.11 -13.06 2.61
CA PHE A 70 -11.28 -12.78 3.43
C PHE A 70 -12.40 -12.25 2.53
N HIS A 71 -13.52 -12.99 2.40
CA HIS A 71 -14.55 -12.72 1.38
C HIS A 71 -15.08 -11.27 1.40
N ARG A 72 -15.40 -10.76 2.60
CA ARG A 72 -15.89 -9.39 2.87
C ARG A 72 -14.91 -8.26 2.51
N LEU A 73 -13.66 -8.59 2.18
CA LEU A 73 -12.63 -7.66 1.69
C LEU A 73 -12.28 -7.87 0.21
N ARG A 74 -12.61 -9.03 -0.38
CA ARG A 74 -12.39 -9.31 -1.81
C ARG A 74 -13.36 -8.55 -2.70
N MET A 75 -14.64 -8.55 -2.31
CA MET A 75 -15.66 -7.70 -2.88
C MET A 75 -16.03 -6.69 -1.81
N ARG A 76 -16.26 -5.42 -2.18
CA ARG A 76 -16.82 -4.44 -1.24
C ARG A 76 -18.33 -4.68 -1.06
N ASP A 77 -18.56 -5.77 -0.34
CA ASP A 77 -19.78 -6.33 0.27
C ASP A 77 -20.48 -5.34 1.21
N GLU A 78 -19.77 -4.30 1.66
CA GLU A 78 -20.22 -3.38 2.72
C GLU A 78 -20.33 -1.92 2.25
N ARG A 79 -21.52 -1.34 2.45
CA ARG A 79 -21.87 0.06 2.13
C ARG A 79 -21.24 1.03 3.15
N ARG A 80 -21.14 0.62 4.42
CA ARG A 80 -20.59 1.41 5.53
C ARG A 80 -19.06 1.40 5.56
N ALA A 81 -18.44 2.58 5.53
CA ALA A 81 -16.98 2.68 5.52
C ALA A 81 -16.34 2.17 6.82
N ASP A 82 -16.96 2.43 7.96
CA ASP A 82 -16.50 2.05 9.30
C ASP A 82 -16.54 0.53 9.52
N ILE A 83 -17.58 -0.16 9.03
CA ILE A 83 -17.67 -1.62 9.11
C ILE A 83 -16.62 -2.27 8.19
N HIS A 84 -16.39 -1.73 6.99
CA HIS A 84 -15.33 -2.20 6.10
C HIS A 84 -13.92 -1.98 6.68
N GLU A 85 -13.69 -0.84 7.35
CA GLU A 85 -12.44 -0.55 8.07
C GLU A 85 -12.23 -1.52 9.24
N ALA A 86 -13.26 -1.83 10.03
CA ALA A 86 -13.18 -2.82 11.09
C ALA A 86 -12.81 -4.22 10.58
N PHE A 87 -13.37 -4.67 9.45
CA PHE A 87 -12.96 -5.92 8.80
C PHE A 87 -11.51 -5.88 8.25
N LEU A 88 -11.07 -4.73 7.73
CA LEU A 88 -9.70 -4.54 7.25
C LEU A 88 -8.68 -4.64 8.39
N LEU A 89 -8.95 -3.98 9.52
CA LEU A 89 -8.11 -4.05 10.72
C LEU A 89 -8.03 -5.48 11.27
N LEU A 90 -9.18 -6.15 11.45
CA LEU A 90 -9.24 -7.55 11.91
C LEU A 90 -8.47 -8.50 10.98
N ALA A 91 -8.56 -8.31 9.66
CA ALA A 91 -7.79 -9.10 8.70
C ALA A 91 -6.28 -8.84 8.80
N CYS A 92 -5.85 -7.59 9.04
CA CYS A 92 -4.46 -7.25 9.29
C CYS A 92 -3.92 -7.89 10.57
N ASP A 93 -4.68 -7.86 11.68
CA ASP A 93 -4.30 -8.48 12.95
C ASP A 93 -4.19 -10.01 12.83
N LEU A 94 -5.13 -10.66 12.12
CA LEU A 94 -5.06 -12.10 11.84
C LEU A 94 -3.87 -12.47 10.93
N LEU A 95 -3.49 -11.61 9.99
CA LEU A 95 -2.29 -11.81 9.17
C LEU A 95 -1.00 -11.58 9.97
N LEU A 96 -0.99 -10.61 10.90
CA LEU A 96 0.12 -10.37 11.81
C LEU A 96 0.31 -11.55 12.77
N LEU A 97 -0.74 -12.01 13.43
CA LEU A 97 -0.71 -13.16 14.35
C LEU A 97 -0.15 -14.41 13.67
N ARG A 98 -0.65 -14.76 12.48
CA ARG A 98 -0.15 -15.87 11.66
C ARG A 98 1.31 -15.70 11.23
N SER A 99 1.78 -14.46 11.08
CA SER A 99 3.19 -14.18 10.79
C SER A 99 4.07 -14.38 12.02
N LEU A 100 3.61 -13.98 13.21
CA LEU A 100 4.35 -14.16 14.46
C LEU A 100 4.42 -15.64 14.88
N GLN A 101 3.31 -16.37 14.74
CA GLN A 101 3.23 -17.83 14.94
C GLN A 101 4.10 -18.65 13.97
N ARG A 102 4.76 -18.02 13.00
CA ARG A 102 5.71 -18.64 12.06
C ARG A 102 7.18 -18.29 12.35
N PHE A 103 7.42 -17.43 13.35
CA PHE A 103 8.74 -17.09 13.88
C PHE A 103 8.96 -17.63 15.30
N CYS A 104 8.00 -18.39 15.82
CA CYS A 104 8.07 -19.20 17.02
C CYS A 104 8.01 -20.69 16.63
#